data_AF-A0A8W8I2V7-F1
#
_entry.id   AF-A0A8W8I2V7-F1
#
_cell.length_a   1.000
_cell.length_b   1.000
_cell.length_c   1.000
_cell.angle_alpha   90.00
_cell.angle_beta   90.00
_cell.angle_gamma   90.00
#
_symmetry.space_group_name_H-M   'P 1'
#
loop_
_entity.id
_entity.type
_entity.pdbx_description
1 polymer ?
#
loop_
_entity_poly.entity_id
_entity_poly.type
_entity_poly.pdbx_seq_one_letter_code
_entity_poly.pdbx_strand_id
1 'polypeptide(L)'
;KLGFGGLKLGSSSSPTESISSKRKKLTVGDVFNQDDEDSSSGSKKRKLVPLDYDDDKDGKKGATAEEKRLKIKQLIESIPTAKDELFAYSLDWNIVDQVLMDKRIKPWVNKKIIEYIGEEEPTLTDFICQKVMARSGPQAILNDVAMVLDEEAEVFVVKMWRLLVYETEAKKLGLVK
;
A
#
# COMPACT_ATOMS: atom_id res chain seq x y z
N LYS A 1 56.49 31.38 24.26
CA LYS A 1 55.10 31.92 24.29
C LYS A 1 54.25 31.00 23.42
N LEU A 2 53.20 30.46 24.05
CA LEU A 2 52.09 29.61 23.59
C LEU A 2 51.78 29.74 22.08
N GLY A 3 51.46 28.73 21.28
CA GLY A 3 50.79 27.45 21.55
C GLY A 3 49.45 27.45 20.80
N PHE A 4 49.19 26.47 19.91
CA PHE A 4 47.86 25.94 19.55
C PHE A 4 47.97 24.83 18.48
N GLY A 5 47.20 23.75 18.65
CA GLY A 5 46.75 22.91 17.54
C GLY A 5 46.97 21.41 17.71
N GLY A 6 45.90 20.63 17.54
CA GLY A 6 46.03 19.28 16.95
C GLY A 6 45.46 18.09 17.72
N LEU A 7 44.15 18.06 17.89
CA LEU A 7 43.25 17.01 17.34
C LEU A 7 43.72 15.53 17.30
N LYS A 8 42.87 14.69 17.90
CA LYS A 8 42.25 13.46 17.34
C LYS A 8 42.69 12.09 17.90
N LEU A 9 41.81 11.58 18.77
CA LEU A 9 41.56 10.16 19.10
C LEU A 9 41.14 9.39 17.84
N GLY A 10 41.29 8.08 17.64
CA GLY A 10 41.68 6.95 18.48
C GLY A 10 41.05 5.69 17.84
N SER A 11 41.91 4.71 17.53
CA SER A 11 41.72 3.25 17.28
C SER A 11 40.31 2.64 17.03
N SER A 12 40.18 1.78 15.99
CA SER A 12 39.87 0.33 16.16
C SER A 12 39.82 -0.49 14.85
N SER A 13 40.65 -1.54 14.80
CA SER A 13 40.49 -2.92 14.27
C SER A 13 39.60 -3.31 13.05
N SER A 14 40.26 -3.97 12.08
CA SER A 14 39.80 -4.95 11.05
C SER A 14 39.25 -6.28 11.68
N PRO A 15 38.74 -7.33 10.95
CA PRO A 15 38.92 -7.69 9.53
C PRO A 15 37.71 -8.24 8.73
N THR A 16 37.91 -8.32 7.41
CA THR A 16 37.02 -8.86 6.38
C THR A 16 37.37 -10.31 6.02
N GLU A 17 36.38 -11.19 5.95
CA GLU A 17 36.49 -12.54 5.39
C GLU A 17 36.29 -12.60 3.87
N SER A 18 36.86 -13.66 3.32
CA SER A 18 37.07 -14.11 1.95
C SER A 18 35.80 -14.56 1.21
N ILE A 19 35.81 -14.50 -0.13
CA ILE A 19 35.81 -15.69 -1.05
C ILE A 19 35.62 -15.26 -2.52
N SER A 20 36.67 -15.54 -3.30
CA SER A 20 36.77 -15.95 -4.72
C SER A 20 35.62 -15.70 -5.71
N SER A 21 35.90 -14.84 -6.69
CA SER A 21 35.23 -14.79 -8.00
C SER A 21 36.03 -15.58 -9.04
N LYS A 22 35.41 -16.56 -9.72
CA LYS A 22 35.89 -17.05 -11.02
C LYS A 22 34.75 -17.55 -11.92
N ARG A 23 34.50 -16.77 -12.98
CA ARG A 23 33.56 -17.00 -14.10
C ARG A 23 33.82 -18.34 -14.79
N LYS A 24 32.76 -19.08 -15.13
CA LYS A 24 32.78 -20.08 -16.22
C LYS A 24 31.75 -19.70 -17.29
N LYS A 25 32.21 -19.76 -18.53
CA LYS A 25 31.53 -19.41 -19.78
C LYS A 25 30.76 -20.64 -20.28
N LEU A 26 29.46 -20.50 -20.52
CA LEU A 26 28.63 -21.51 -21.17
C LEU A 26 28.54 -21.16 -22.66
N THR A 27 28.82 -22.15 -23.51
CA THR A 27 28.75 -22.07 -24.97
C THR A 27 27.41 -22.64 -25.46
N VAL A 28 26.84 -22.01 -26.47
CA VAL A 28 25.64 -22.42 -27.21
C VAL A 28 25.99 -23.68 -28.03
N GLY A 29 25.86 -24.86 -27.43
CA GLY A 29 26.30 -26.13 -28.03
C GLY A 29 25.59 -27.36 -27.46
N ASP A 30 25.02 -27.29 -26.25
CA ASP A 30 24.13 -28.32 -25.68
C ASP A 30 22.68 -28.21 -26.21
N VAL A 31 22.59 -27.94 -27.51
CA VAL A 31 21.38 -27.93 -28.32
C VAL A 31 20.97 -29.37 -28.58
N PHE A 32 20.13 -29.92 -27.71
CA PHE A 32 19.03 -30.84 -28.06
C PHE A 32 19.31 -31.85 -29.19
N ASN A 33 20.34 -32.69 -29.00
CA ASN A 33 20.54 -33.89 -29.83
C ASN A 33 20.91 -35.08 -28.96
N GLN A 34 19.88 -35.77 -28.44
CA GLN A 34 19.96 -37.14 -27.93
C GLN A 34 18.49 -37.64 -27.86
N ASP A 35 17.93 -38.18 -28.95
CA ASP A 35 18.02 -39.55 -29.46
C ASP A 35 16.70 -40.29 -29.17
N ASP A 36 16.18 -40.87 -30.25
CA ASP A 36 15.00 -41.73 -30.38
C ASP A 36 15.01 -42.92 -29.40
N GLU A 37 13.87 -43.27 -28.80
CA GLU A 37 13.43 -44.67 -28.79
C GLU A 37 11.94 -44.85 -28.48
N ASP A 38 11.43 -45.96 -29.01
CA ASP A 38 10.07 -46.31 -29.43
C ASP A 38 9.12 -46.79 -28.31
N SER A 39 7.83 -46.48 -28.42
CA SER A 39 6.79 -47.37 -27.87
C SER A 39 5.42 -47.20 -28.55
N SER A 40 5.14 -48.21 -29.37
CA SER A 40 3.89 -48.57 -30.06
C SER A 40 2.60 -48.53 -29.22
N SER A 41 1.48 -48.11 -29.85
CA SER A 41 0.16 -48.79 -29.83
C SER A 41 -1.07 -47.84 -29.91
N GLY A 42 -1.99 -48.09 -30.88
CA GLY A 42 -3.43 -48.03 -30.59
C GLY A 42 -4.31 -46.92 -31.20
N SER A 43 -4.69 -47.08 -32.47
CA SER A 43 -6.01 -46.81 -33.08
C SER A 43 -7.09 -45.99 -32.32
N LYS A 44 -7.67 -44.95 -32.96
CA LYS A 44 -9.11 -44.85 -33.33
C LYS A 44 -9.50 -43.50 -33.97
N LYS A 45 -10.07 -43.58 -35.18
CA LYS A 45 -10.74 -42.52 -35.93
C LYS A 45 -11.95 -41.98 -35.16
N ARG A 46 -12.08 -40.66 -34.98
CA ARG A 46 -13.31 -39.99 -34.49
C ARG A 46 -13.72 -38.91 -35.49
N LYS A 47 -14.98 -38.96 -35.94
CA LYS A 47 -15.62 -38.04 -36.89
C LYS A 47 -15.67 -36.61 -36.32
N LEU A 48 -15.50 -35.61 -37.19
CA LEU A 48 -15.76 -34.20 -36.90
C LEU A 48 -17.17 -34.04 -36.30
N VAL A 49 -17.24 -33.54 -35.08
CA VAL A 49 -18.45 -32.98 -34.48
C VAL A 49 -18.37 -31.48 -34.72
N PRO A 50 -19.44 -30.80 -35.22
CA PRO A 50 -19.47 -29.34 -35.25
C PRO A 50 -19.17 -28.80 -33.86
N LEU A 51 -18.14 -27.96 -33.80
CA LEU A 51 -17.78 -27.21 -32.61
C LEU A 51 -18.92 -26.21 -32.37
N ASP A 52 -19.89 -26.58 -31.53
CA ASP A 52 -20.72 -25.58 -30.86
C ASP A 52 -19.75 -24.70 -30.06
N TYR A 53 -19.74 -23.41 -30.37
CA TYR A 53 -19.05 -22.39 -29.61
C TYR A 53 -19.71 -22.31 -28.21
N ASP A 54 -19.34 -23.21 -27.31
CA ASP A 54 -19.47 -22.95 -25.87
C ASP A 54 -18.24 -22.14 -25.47
N ASP A 55 -18.37 -20.83 -25.71
CA ASP A 55 -17.44 -19.77 -25.34
C ASP A 55 -17.09 -19.88 -23.84
N ASP A 56 -15.81 -20.17 -23.61
CA ASP A 56 -15.02 -19.71 -22.49
C ASP A 56 -15.55 -19.95 -21.06
N LYS A 57 -15.49 -21.22 -20.66
CA LYS A 57 -15.37 -21.60 -19.25
C LYS A 57 -13.94 -21.47 -18.71
N ASP A 58 -13.24 -20.36 -18.95
CA ASP A 58 -11.93 -20.07 -18.30
C ASP A 58 -11.70 -18.57 -17.91
N GLY A 59 -12.73 -17.72 -17.85
CA GLY A 59 -12.61 -16.28 -17.59
C GLY A 59 -12.66 -15.79 -16.12
N LYS A 60 -12.73 -16.64 -15.10
CA LYS A 60 -13.16 -16.22 -13.74
C LYS A 60 -12.14 -15.49 -12.86
N LYS A 61 -10.86 -15.35 -13.26
CA LYS A 61 -9.85 -14.60 -12.48
C LYS A 61 -9.51 -13.20 -13.04
N GLY A 62 -9.84 -12.93 -14.31
CA GLY A 62 -9.62 -11.62 -14.93
C GLY A 62 -10.77 -10.64 -14.67
N ALA A 63 -12.01 -11.11 -14.83
CA ALA A 63 -13.21 -10.27 -14.66
C ALA A 63 -13.34 -9.68 -13.24
N THR A 64 -12.99 -10.45 -12.20
CA THR A 64 -13.09 -10.00 -10.81
C THR A 64 -12.03 -8.97 -10.41
N ALA A 65 -10.88 -8.94 -11.07
CA ALA A 65 -9.83 -7.95 -10.80
C ALA A 65 -10.14 -6.61 -11.50
N GLU A 66 -10.57 -6.65 -12.76
CA GLU A 66 -11.01 -5.46 -13.51
C GLU A 66 -12.24 -4.81 -12.88
N GLU A 67 -13.22 -5.60 -12.44
CA GLU A 67 -14.42 -5.07 -11.79
C GLU A 67 -14.10 -4.42 -10.42
N LYS A 68 -13.15 -4.98 -9.66
CA LYS A 68 -12.62 -4.34 -8.43
C LYS A 68 -11.89 -3.04 -8.73
N ARG A 69 -11.07 -3.01 -9.79
CA ARG A 69 -10.37 -1.79 -10.22
C ARG A 69 -11.35 -0.69 -10.60
N LEU A 70 -12.44 -1.03 -11.30
CA LEU A 70 -13.49 -0.07 -11.65
C LEU A 70 -14.18 0.48 -10.41
N LYS A 71 -14.55 -0.38 -9.45
CA LYS A 71 -15.16 0.05 -8.17
C LYS A 71 -14.25 0.97 -7.37
N ILE A 72 -12.93 0.70 -7.35
CA ILE A 72 -11.95 1.57 -6.68
C ILE A 72 -11.88 2.94 -7.37
N LYS A 73 -11.86 2.99 -8.70
CA LYS A 73 -11.86 4.25 -9.46
C LYS A 73 -13.12 5.07 -9.18
N GLN A 74 -14.29 4.43 -9.28
CA GLN A 74 -15.58 5.06 -8.99
C GLN A 74 -15.66 5.57 -7.55
N LEU A 75 -15.09 4.83 -6.59
CA LEU A 75 -15.00 5.27 -5.21
C LEU A 75 -14.12 6.51 -5.06
N ILE A 76 -12.96 6.55 -5.71
CA ILE A 76 -12.08 7.73 -5.64
C ILE A 76 -12.77 8.95 -6.26
N GLU A 77 -13.45 8.77 -7.39
CA GLU A 77 -14.18 9.83 -8.09
C GLU A 77 -15.41 10.32 -7.32
N SER A 78 -16.01 9.48 -6.47
CA SER A 78 -17.18 9.85 -5.65
C SER A 78 -16.81 10.62 -4.38
N ILE A 79 -15.54 10.57 -3.94
CA ILE A 79 -15.09 11.31 -2.77
C ILE A 79 -15.04 12.81 -3.09
N PRO A 80 -15.74 13.67 -2.33
CA PRO A 80 -15.73 15.11 -2.59
C PRO A 80 -14.34 15.71 -2.56
N THR A 81 -14.06 16.55 -3.55
CA THR A 81 -12.78 17.28 -3.64
C THR A 81 -12.86 18.62 -2.91
N ALA A 82 -14.04 19.25 -2.86
CA ALA A 82 -14.27 20.46 -2.09
C ALA A 82 -14.22 20.17 -0.58
N LYS A 83 -13.56 21.04 0.18
CA LYS A 83 -13.43 20.92 1.64
C LYS A 83 -14.78 20.90 2.34
N ASP A 84 -15.67 21.82 1.99
CA ASP A 84 -16.97 21.95 2.65
C ASP A 84 -17.85 20.71 2.44
N GLU A 85 -17.89 20.19 1.22
CA GLU A 85 -18.61 18.95 0.89
C GLU A 85 -18.00 17.74 1.58
N LEU A 86 -16.68 17.67 1.64
CA LEU A 86 -15.95 16.60 2.32
C LEU A 86 -16.22 16.63 3.84
N PHE A 87 -16.26 17.82 4.45
CA PHE A 87 -16.50 17.98 5.89
C PHE A 87 -17.97 17.74 6.25
N ALA A 88 -18.89 18.00 5.31
CA ALA A 88 -20.31 17.66 5.44
C ALA A 88 -20.60 16.17 5.16
N TYR A 89 -19.64 15.40 4.64
CA TYR A 89 -19.83 14.00 4.31
C TYR A 89 -20.15 13.17 5.57
N SER A 90 -21.25 12.42 5.50
CA SER A 90 -21.72 11.58 6.61
C SER A 90 -20.97 10.25 6.65
N LEU A 91 -19.97 10.14 7.52
CA LEU A 91 -19.24 8.89 7.75
C LEU A 91 -20.09 7.85 8.48
N ASP A 92 -19.99 6.59 8.05
CA ASP A 92 -20.57 5.47 8.79
C ASP A 92 -19.61 5.04 9.92
N TRP A 93 -19.84 5.59 11.10
CA TRP A 93 -19.03 5.36 12.29
C TRP A 93 -19.07 3.91 12.80
N ASN A 94 -19.98 3.06 12.32
CA ASN A 94 -19.96 1.64 12.68
C ASN A 94 -18.78 0.90 12.03
N ILE A 95 -18.25 1.44 10.94
CA ILE A 95 -17.15 0.86 10.18
C ILE A 95 -15.79 1.32 10.71
N VAL A 96 -15.77 2.50 11.34
CA VAL A 96 -14.61 3.10 12.00
C VAL A 96 -14.39 2.39 13.34
N ASP A 97 -13.81 1.20 13.28
CA ASP A 97 -13.49 0.35 14.42
C ASP A 97 -12.01 0.47 14.83
N GLN A 98 -11.66 -0.13 15.98
CA GLN A 98 -10.29 -0.15 16.48
C GLN A 98 -9.31 -0.81 15.48
N VAL A 99 -9.78 -1.79 14.71
CA VAL A 99 -8.94 -2.47 13.71
C VAL A 99 -8.55 -1.52 12.58
N LEU A 100 -9.50 -0.73 12.07
CA LEU A 100 -9.22 0.31 11.07
C LEU A 100 -8.27 1.37 11.63
N MET A 101 -8.50 1.80 12.88
CA MET A 101 -7.64 2.76 13.54
C MET A 101 -6.21 2.26 13.64
N ASP A 102 -5.99 1.07 14.19
CA ASP A 102 -4.64 0.55 14.44
C ASP A 102 -3.90 0.16 13.15
N LYS A 103 -4.61 -0.35 12.13
CA LYS A 103 -3.97 -0.84 10.90
C LYS A 103 -3.82 0.21 9.80
N ARG A 104 -4.66 1.24 9.78
CA ARG A 104 -4.73 2.19 8.65
C ARG A 104 -4.55 3.63 9.13
N ILE A 105 -5.40 4.08 10.05
CA ILE A 105 -5.44 5.50 10.43
C ILE A 105 -4.22 5.90 11.25
N LYS A 106 -3.92 5.21 12.36
CA LYS A 106 -2.80 5.52 13.24
C LYS A 106 -1.44 5.46 12.53
N PRO A 107 -1.11 4.44 11.72
CA PRO A 107 0.14 4.43 10.96
C PRO A 107 0.25 5.57 9.94
N TRP A 108 -0.88 5.94 9.31
CA TRP A 108 -0.92 7.05 8.37
C TRP A 108 -0.73 8.40 9.08
N VAL A 109 -1.42 8.60 10.21
CA VAL A 109 -1.29 9.80 11.04
C VAL A 109 0.14 9.94 11.52
N ASN A 110 0.74 8.90 12.11
CA ASN A 110 2.13 8.96 12.60
C ASN A 110 3.10 9.36 11.47
N LYS A 111 2.97 8.73 10.31
CA LYS A 111 3.79 9.07 9.14
C LYS A 111 3.63 10.54 8.73
N LYS A 112 2.41 11.08 8.81
CA LYS A 112 2.14 12.48 8.46
C LYS A 112 2.66 13.44 9.52
N ILE A 113 2.54 13.12 10.81
CA ILE A 113 3.13 13.94 11.88
C ILE A 113 4.64 14.06 11.70
N ILE A 114 5.34 12.94 11.41
CA ILE A 114 6.78 12.97 11.11
C ILE A 114 7.10 13.80 9.86
N GLU A 115 6.25 13.76 8.83
CA GLU A 115 6.44 14.53 7.59
C GLU A 115 6.32 16.04 7.80
N TYR A 116 5.43 16.48 8.70
CA TYR A 116 5.20 17.90 8.96
C TYR A 116 6.14 18.48 10.03
N ILE A 117 6.36 17.76 11.14
CA ILE A 117 7.19 18.24 12.27
C ILE A 117 8.67 17.92 12.05
N GLY A 118 8.98 16.85 11.32
CA GLY A 118 10.35 16.35 11.12
C GLY A 118 10.81 15.35 12.19
N GLU A 119 10.00 15.09 13.21
CA GLU A 119 10.24 14.10 14.26
C GLU A 119 8.97 13.33 14.63
N GLU A 120 9.14 12.20 15.31
CA GLU A 120 8.01 11.40 15.78
C GLU A 120 7.38 12.02 17.03
N GLU A 121 6.12 12.42 16.91
CA GLU A 121 5.33 12.92 18.04
C GLU A 121 4.15 11.95 18.35
N PRO A 122 4.37 10.94 19.22
CA PRO A 122 3.36 9.92 19.50
C PRO A 122 2.16 10.48 20.29
N THR A 123 2.37 11.53 21.09
CA THR A 123 1.33 12.21 21.87
C THR A 123 0.29 12.87 20.97
N LEU A 124 0.73 13.62 19.96
CA LEU A 124 -0.17 14.22 18.97
C LEU A 124 -0.87 13.15 18.12
N THR A 125 -0.14 12.12 17.71
CA THR A 125 -0.70 10.99 16.98
C THR A 125 -1.84 10.32 17.75
N ASP A 126 -1.63 10.03 19.03
CA ASP A 126 -2.64 9.42 19.89
C ASP A 126 -3.81 10.37 20.14
N PHE A 127 -3.55 11.66 20.34
CA PHE A 127 -4.59 12.69 20.50
C PHE A 127 -5.52 12.76 19.27
N ILE A 128 -4.96 12.78 18.06
CA ILE A 128 -5.74 12.79 16.81
C ILE A 128 -6.56 11.50 16.69
N CYS A 129 -5.96 10.33 16.98
CA CYS A 129 -6.67 9.06 16.93
C CYS A 129 -7.84 9.01 17.93
N GLN A 130 -7.65 9.55 19.14
CA GLN A 130 -8.70 9.66 20.14
C GLN A 130 -9.85 10.57 19.68
N LYS A 131 -9.55 11.70 19.04
CA LYS A 131 -10.57 12.61 18.51
C LYS A 131 -11.43 11.95 17.42
N VAL A 132 -10.81 11.17 16.54
CA VAL A 132 -11.52 10.37 15.51
C VAL A 132 -12.40 9.32 16.17
N MET A 133 -11.89 8.60 17.18
CA MET A 133 -12.68 7.60 17.93
C MET A 133 -13.83 8.21 18.73
N ALA A 134 -13.67 9.45 19.20
CA ALA A 134 -14.72 10.23 19.82
C ALA A 134 -15.76 10.77 18.82
N ARG A 135 -15.62 10.45 17.52
CA ARG A 135 -16.50 10.90 16.44
C ARG A 135 -16.57 12.42 16.34
N SER A 136 -15.44 13.08 16.62
CA SER A 136 -15.32 14.53 16.51
C SER A 136 -15.46 14.94 15.04
N GLY A 137 -16.16 16.05 14.78
CA GLY A 137 -16.26 16.60 13.43
C GLY A 137 -14.90 17.07 12.90
N PRO A 138 -14.70 17.08 11.57
CA PRO A 138 -13.42 17.40 10.95
C PRO A 138 -12.96 18.83 11.26
N GLN A 139 -13.89 19.80 11.36
CA GLN A 139 -13.58 21.16 11.75
C GLN A 139 -13.08 21.26 13.19
N ALA A 140 -13.61 20.46 14.11
CA ALA A 140 -13.16 20.45 15.50
C ALA A 140 -11.73 19.90 15.60
N ILE A 141 -11.45 18.80 14.89
CA ILE A 141 -10.10 18.24 14.80
C ILE A 141 -9.14 19.26 14.19
N LEU A 142 -9.55 19.93 13.10
CA LEU A 142 -8.75 20.97 12.46
C LEU A 142 -8.35 22.08 13.42
N ASN A 143 -9.31 22.62 14.18
CA ASN A 143 -9.04 23.71 15.11
C ASN A 143 -8.03 23.31 16.21
N ASP A 144 -8.14 22.08 16.73
CA ASP A 144 -7.20 21.58 17.75
C ASP A 144 -5.80 21.35 17.18
N VAL A 145 -5.72 20.77 15.99
CA VAL A 145 -4.45 20.44 15.31
C VAL A 145 -3.76 21.69 14.77
N ALA A 146 -4.52 22.72 14.38
CA ALA A 146 -3.99 23.99 13.91
C ALA A 146 -3.15 24.73 14.95
N MET A 147 -3.34 24.47 16.25
CA MET A 147 -2.50 25.05 17.31
C MET A 147 -1.05 24.54 17.30
N VAL A 148 -0.78 23.43 16.59
CA VAL A 148 0.54 22.78 16.52
C VAL A 148 1.12 22.84 15.11
N LEU A 149 0.26 22.67 14.10
CA LEU A 149 0.64 22.55 12.68
C LEU A 149 0.29 23.80 11.83
N ASP A 150 -0.23 24.86 12.46
CA ASP A 150 -0.60 26.13 11.82
C ASP A 150 -1.31 25.95 10.47
N GLU A 151 -0.73 26.47 9.39
CA GLU A 151 -1.27 26.49 8.03
C GLU A 151 -1.38 25.08 7.41
N GLU A 152 -0.55 24.14 7.86
CA GLU A 152 -0.47 22.79 7.31
C GLU A 152 -1.58 21.87 7.84
N ALA A 153 -2.18 22.23 8.98
CA ALA A 153 -3.24 21.47 9.62
C ALA A 153 -4.45 21.25 8.70
N GLU A 154 -4.80 22.25 7.88
CA GLU A 154 -5.91 22.14 6.93
C GLU A 154 -5.68 21.03 5.91
N VAL A 155 -4.51 21.01 5.29
CA VAL A 155 -4.14 20.01 4.30
C VAL A 155 -4.09 18.62 4.95
N PHE A 156 -3.57 18.54 6.17
CA PHE A 156 -3.52 17.29 6.93
C PHE A 156 -4.93 16.73 7.20
N VAL A 157 -5.84 17.53 7.79
CA VAL A 157 -7.19 17.07 8.15
C VAL A 157 -8.03 16.74 6.91
N VAL A 158 -7.93 17.53 5.83
CA VAL A 158 -8.60 17.21 4.56
C VAL A 158 -8.14 15.85 4.03
N LYS A 159 -6.83 15.60 3.99
CA LYS A 159 -6.30 14.29 3.54
C LYS A 159 -6.71 13.16 4.47
N MET A 160 -6.72 13.39 5.78
CA MET A 160 -7.14 12.41 6.77
C MET A 160 -8.63 12.05 6.61
N TRP A 161 -9.48 13.06 6.41
CA TRP A 161 -10.92 12.83 6.24
C TRP A 161 -11.21 12.10 4.94
N ARG A 162 -10.53 12.44 3.84
CA ARG A 162 -10.60 11.66 2.59
C ARG A 162 -10.20 10.20 2.79
N LEU A 163 -9.16 9.95 3.57
CA LEU A 163 -8.76 8.58 3.91
C LEU A 163 -9.86 7.85 4.69
N LEU A 164 -10.49 8.49 5.67
CA LEU A 164 -11.61 7.90 6.41
C LEU A 164 -12.80 7.58 5.51
N VAL A 165 -13.19 8.50 4.62
CA VAL A 165 -14.27 8.25 3.64
C VAL A 165 -13.90 7.06 2.74
N TYR A 166 -12.68 7.06 2.19
CA TYR A 166 -12.22 5.96 1.33
C TYR A 166 -12.25 4.62 2.06
N GLU A 167 -11.69 4.52 3.27
CA GLU A 167 -11.61 3.26 4.00
C GLU A 167 -12.99 2.75 4.42
N THR A 168 -13.89 3.65 4.83
CA THR A 168 -15.26 3.27 5.21
C THR A 168 -16.05 2.76 4.01
N GLU A 169 -16.05 3.47 2.89
CA GLU A 169 -16.74 3.07 1.67
C GLU A 169 -16.10 1.84 1.00
N ALA A 170 -14.77 1.73 1.00
CA ALA A 170 -14.08 0.55 0.49
C ALA A 170 -14.44 -0.71 1.29
N LYS A 171 -14.61 -0.58 2.61
CA LYS A 171 -15.03 -1.69 3.49
C LYS A 171 -16.49 -2.08 3.24
N LYS A 172 -17.39 -1.12 2.98
CA LYS A 172 -18.77 -1.40 2.53
C LYS A 172 -18.83 -2.18 1.23
N LEU A 173 -17.95 -1.84 0.28
CA LEU A 173 -17.88 -2.50 -1.03
C LEU A 173 -17.10 -3.83 -1.01
N GLY A 174 -16.55 -4.25 0.13
CA GLY A 174 -15.72 -5.45 0.26
C GLY A 174 -14.41 -5.37 -0.54
N LEU A 175 -13.93 -4.14 -0.81
CA LEU A 175 -12.68 -3.88 -1.52
C LEU A 175 -11.46 -4.01 -0.60
N VAL A 176 -11.65 -3.76 0.70
CA VAL A 176 -10.65 -3.95 1.77
C VAL A 176 -11.15 -4.98 2.78
N LYS A 177 -10.23 -5.76 3.34
CA LYS A 177 -10.50 -6.83 4.32
C LYS A 177 -10.16 -6.38 5.73
#